data_AF-A0A3D2S0M7-F1
#
_entry.id   AF-A0A3D2S0M7-F1
#
_cell.length_a   1.000
_cell.length_b   1.000
_cell.length_c   1.000
_cell.angle_alpha   90.00
_cell.angle_beta   90.00
_cell.angle_gamma   90.00
#
_symmetry.space_group_name_H-M   'P 1'
#
loop_
_entity.id
_entity.type
_entity.pdbx_description
1 polymer ?
#
loop_
_entity_poly.entity_id
_entity_poly.type
_entity_poly.pdbx_seq_one_letter_code
_entity_poly.pdbx_strand_id
1 'polypeptide(L)'
;MYFEFLDRRKVCLYRHGTNTADFLVCIGCGAYLGAVSFINKSWMAVLNMQHLVETIQLPEPYLVAWKGEGVRERILRRSKTWTPVRDWSNYAEFSTETVYY
;
A
#
# COMPACT_ATOMS: atom_id res chain seq x y z
N MET A 1 4.44 0.48 17.19
CA MET A 1 3.69 1.46 16.40
C MET A 1 2.92 0.72 15.33
N TYR A 2 1.63 1.04 15.16
CA TYR A 2 0.78 0.54 14.08
C TYR A 2 0.06 1.74 13.48
N PHE A 3 -0.28 1.65 12.20
CA PHE A 3 -0.99 2.71 11.49
C PHE A 3 -2.33 2.18 11.03
N GLU A 4 -3.33 3.05 11.05
CA GLU A 4 -4.68 2.73 10.59
C GLU A 4 -5.23 3.89 9.75
N PHE A 5 -6.18 3.56 8.88
CA PHE A 5 -6.94 4.58 8.18
C PHE A 5 -7.95 5.20 9.11
N LEU A 6 -7.97 6.54 9.21
CA LEU A 6 -9.00 7.26 9.95
C LEU A 6 -10.42 6.99 9.42
N ASP A 7 -10.57 6.79 8.10
CA ASP A 7 -11.83 6.39 7.47
C ASP A 7 -11.56 5.49 6.25
N ARG A 8 -11.79 4.18 6.40
CA ARG A 8 -11.55 3.18 5.35
C ARG A 8 -12.44 3.37 4.12
N ARG A 9 -13.62 3.99 4.27
CA ARG A 9 -14.56 4.23 3.15
C ARG A 9 -14.03 5.28 2.17
N LYS A 10 -13.09 6.12 2.61
CA LYS A 10 -12.39 7.08 1.76
C LYS A 10 -11.23 6.46 0.99
N VAL A 11 -10.98 5.18 1.16
CA VAL A 11 -9.88 4.47 0.52
C VAL A 11 -10.45 3.53 -0.53
N CYS A 12 -10.02 3.72 -1.78
CA CYS A 12 -10.26 2.82 -2.90
C CYS A 12 -9.08 1.86 -3.06
N LEU A 13 -9.39 0.62 -3.43
CA LEU A 13 -8.42 -0.39 -3.82
C LEU A 13 -8.31 -0.45 -5.33
N TYR A 14 -7.11 -0.21 -5.84
CA TYR A 14 -6.83 -0.18 -7.26
C TYR A 14 -5.77 -1.23 -7.63
N ARG A 15 -6.07 -2.07 -8.64
CA ARG A 15 -5.10 -3.02 -9.20
C ARG A 15 -4.69 -2.60 -10.61
N HIS A 16 -3.40 -2.71 -10.90
CA HIS A 16 -2.89 -2.52 -12.25
C HIS A 16 -1.60 -3.33 -12.48
N GLY A 17 -1.16 -3.41 -13.74
CA GLY A 17 0.09 -4.07 -14.13
C GLY A 17 0.08 -5.57 -13.82
N THR A 18 1.00 -6.03 -12.97
CA THR A 18 1.18 -7.47 -12.66
C THR A 18 0.15 -8.04 -11.70
N ASN A 19 -0.80 -7.23 -11.18
CA ASN A 19 -1.81 -7.64 -10.20
C ASN A 19 -1.23 -8.30 -8.93
N THR A 20 0.00 -7.94 -8.57
CA THR A 20 0.70 -8.50 -7.40
C THR A 20 0.45 -7.71 -6.10
N ALA A 21 -0.25 -6.58 -6.17
CA ALA A 21 -0.60 -5.75 -5.02
C ALA A 21 -1.85 -4.93 -5.34
N ASP A 22 -2.58 -4.59 -4.28
CA ASP A 22 -3.63 -3.58 -4.28
C ASP A 22 -3.03 -2.23 -3.86
N PHE A 23 -3.26 -1.21 -4.66
CA PHE A 23 -2.86 0.17 -4.38
C PHE A 23 -3.99 0.88 -3.64
N LEU A 24 -3.65 1.63 -2.61
CA LEU A 24 -4.56 2.29 -1.69
C LEU A 24 -4.61 3.77 -2.06
N VAL A 25 -5.78 4.25 -2.45
CA VAL A 25 -5.95 5.60 -3.02
C VAL A 25 -7.06 6.34 -2.28
N CYS A 26 -6.82 7.58 -1.90
CA CYS A 26 -7.87 8.41 -1.33
C CYS A 26 -8.88 8.82 -2.42
N ILE A 27 -10.16 8.47 -2.26
CA ILE A 27 -11.21 8.86 -3.22
C ILE A 27 -11.47 10.36 -3.22
N GLY A 28 -11.19 11.06 -2.12
CA GLY A 28 -11.47 12.49 -2.00
C GLY A 28 -10.45 13.39 -2.72
N CYS A 29 -9.19 12.97 -2.80
CA CYS A 29 -8.12 13.80 -3.36
C CYS A 29 -7.19 13.06 -4.35
N GLY A 30 -7.39 11.76 -4.59
CA GLY A 30 -6.57 10.96 -5.49
C GLY A 30 -5.18 10.58 -4.94
N ALA A 31 -4.86 10.92 -3.70
CA ALA A 31 -3.55 10.66 -3.11
C ALA A 31 -3.25 9.15 -3.00
N TYR A 32 -2.05 8.74 -3.41
CA TYR A 32 -1.52 7.40 -3.17
C TYR A 32 -1.11 7.24 -1.71
N LEU A 33 -1.84 6.40 -0.97
CA LEU A 33 -1.66 6.18 0.46
C LEU A 33 -0.72 5.01 0.76
N GLY A 34 -0.53 4.09 -0.19
CA GLY A 34 0.27 2.90 0.03
C GLY A 34 -0.16 1.73 -0.85
N ALA A 35 0.41 0.56 -0.59
CA ALA A 35 0.04 -0.66 -1.27
C ALA A 35 0.06 -1.85 -0.30
N VAL A 36 -0.80 -2.82 -0.56
CA VAL A 36 -0.97 -4.03 0.23
C VAL A 36 -0.91 -5.26 -0.68
N SER A 37 -0.35 -6.35 -0.20
CA SER A 37 -0.19 -7.58 -0.97
C SER A 37 -0.23 -8.79 -0.05
N PHE A 38 -0.87 -9.86 -0.50
CA PHE A 38 -0.83 -11.15 0.19
C PHE A 38 0.42 -11.91 -0.25
N ILE A 39 1.39 -12.03 0.66
CA ILE A 39 2.71 -12.62 0.38
C ILE A 39 3.00 -13.65 1.47
N ASN A 40 3.38 -14.88 1.07
CA ASN A 40 3.79 -15.94 2.00
C ASN A 40 2.82 -16.16 3.17
N LYS A 41 1.50 -16.20 2.90
CA LYS A 41 0.42 -16.40 3.89
C LYS A 41 0.19 -15.22 4.85
N SER A 42 0.72 -14.04 4.55
CA SER A 42 0.51 -12.85 5.37
C SER A 42 0.23 -11.63 4.49
N TRP A 43 -0.57 -10.70 5.01
CA TRP A 43 -0.74 -9.40 4.39
C TRP A 43 0.46 -8.53 4.73
N MET A 44 1.07 -7.95 3.70
CA MET A 44 2.22 -7.08 3.80
C MET A 44 1.87 -5.75 3.15
N ALA A 45 2.30 -4.63 3.74
CA ALA A 45 2.00 -3.31 3.23
C ALA A 45 3.19 -2.35 3.28
N VAL A 46 3.10 -1.32 2.45
CA VAL A 46 3.88 -0.08 2.55
C VAL A 46 2.92 1.09 2.56
N LEU A 47 3.27 2.13 3.32
CA LEU A 47 2.49 3.35 3.42
C LEU A 47 3.28 4.52 2.85
N ASN A 48 2.56 5.48 2.28
CA ASN A 48 3.12 6.76 1.90
C ASN A 48 3.19 7.67 3.13
N MET A 49 4.41 7.89 3.62
CA MET A 49 4.66 8.65 4.84
C MET A 49 4.25 10.13 4.73
N GLN A 50 4.13 10.68 3.51
CA GLN A 50 3.71 12.07 3.28
C GLN A 50 2.30 12.37 3.84
N HIS A 51 1.46 11.35 3.98
CA HIS A 51 0.06 11.48 4.40
C HIS A 51 -0.18 11.00 5.84
N LEU A 52 0.87 10.81 6.63
CA LEU A 52 0.72 10.53 8.05
C LEU A 52 0.23 11.76 8.80
N VAL A 53 -0.69 11.53 9.74
CA VAL A 53 -1.17 12.56 10.67
C VAL A 53 -0.08 12.89 11.70
N GLU A 54 0.71 11.88 12.06
CA GLU A 54 1.82 12.03 13.01
C GLU A 54 3.07 12.53 12.30
N THR A 55 3.75 13.52 12.90
CA THR A 55 5.09 13.93 12.47
C THR A 55 6.11 12.95 13.02
N ILE A 56 6.80 12.25 12.11
CA ILE A 56 7.86 11.29 12.46
C ILE A 56 9.18 11.83 11.91
N GLN A 57 10.23 11.82 12.74
CA GLN A 57 11.59 12.07 12.26
C GLN A 57 12.07 10.84 11.47
N LEU A 58 12.28 11.04 10.17
CA LEU A 58 12.76 10.00 9.27
C LEU A 58 14.18 10.34 8.79
N PRO A 59 15.03 9.32 8.56
CA PRO A 59 16.27 9.54 7.85
C PRO A 59 15.99 10.02 6.42
N GLU A 60 17.00 10.63 5.79
CA GLU A 60 16.87 11.11 4.42
C GLU A 60 16.51 9.96 3.47
N PRO A 61 15.42 10.09 2.67
CA PRO A 61 15.02 9.04 1.76
C PRO A 61 16.03 8.93 0.61
N TYR A 62 16.34 7.71 0.20
CA TYR A 62 17.12 7.48 -1.02
C TYR A 62 16.20 6.94 -2.12
N LEU A 63 16.46 7.38 -3.35
CA LEU A 63 15.71 6.95 -4.53
C LEU A 63 16.12 5.52 -4.88
N VAL A 64 15.12 4.64 -5.02
CA VAL A 64 15.36 3.25 -5.44
C VAL A 64 14.63 2.95 -6.73
N ALA A 65 15.38 2.65 -7.78
CA ALA A 65 14.85 2.33 -9.09
C ALA A 65 14.58 0.82 -9.20
N TRP A 66 13.31 0.43 -9.22
CA TRP A 66 12.87 -0.97 -9.37
C TRP A 66 12.39 -1.29 -10.80
N LYS A 67 12.91 -0.57 -11.80
CA LYS A 67 12.53 -0.75 -13.21
C LYS A 67 13.08 -2.09 -13.71
N GLY A 68 12.22 -2.90 -14.34
CA GLY A 68 12.61 -4.19 -14.91
C GLY A 68 12.44 -5.41 -13.99
N GLU A 69 12.00 -5.24 -12.74
CA GLU A 69 11.67 -6.39 -11.89
C GLU A 69 10.46 -7.17 -12.42
N GLY A 70 10.64 -8.48 -12.58
CA GLY A 70 9.57 -9.44 -12.83
C GLY A 70 8.72 -9.73 -11.59
N VAL A 71 7.73 -10.61 -11.75
CA VAL A 71 6.77 -10.94 -10.69
C VAL A 71 7.46 -11.56 -9.47
N ARG A 72 8.39 -12.51 -9.70
CA ARG A 72 9.06 -13.25 -8.63
C ARG A 72 9.98 -12.33 -7.81
N GLU A 73 10.76 -11.49 -8.49
CA GLU A 73 11.67 -10.53 -7.88
C GLU A 73 10.89 -9.56 -6.97
N ARG A 74 9.74 -9.07 -7.45
CA ARG A 74 8.84 -8.21 -6.66
C ARG A 74 8.37 -8.90 -5.38
N ILE A 75 7.88 -10.13 -5.46
CA ILE A 75 7.39 -10.87 -4.28
C ILE A 75 8.52 -11.07 -3.28
N LEU A 76 9.70 -11.53 -3.74
CA LEU A 76 10.87 -11.76 -2.88
C LEU A 76 11.38 -10.50 -2.18
N ARG A 77 11.39 -9.37 -2.88
CA ARG A 77 11.77 -8.09 -2.29
C ARG A 77 10.74 -7.63 -1.28
N ARG A 78 9.47 -7.59 -1.66
CA ARG A 78 8.37 -7.17 -0.79
C ARG A 78 8.30 -7.99 0.50
N SER A 79 8.52 -9.31 0.44
CA SER A 79 8.57 -10.15 1.65
C SER A 79 9.69 -9.75 2.63
N LYS A 80 10.75 -9.07 2.16
CA LYS A 80 11.87 -8.60 2.98
C LYS A 80 11.72 -7.15 3.44
N THR A 81 11.05 -6.32 2.64
CA THR A 81 11.04 -4.85 2.82
C THR A 81 9.70 -4.28 3.27
N TRP A 82 8.60 -5.02 3.11
CA TRP A 82 7.27 -4.54 3.48
C TRP A 82 6.94 -4.92 4.92
N THR A 83 6.00 -4.19 5.51
CA THR A 83 5.60 -4.34 6.92
C THR A 83 4.40 -5.28 7.03
N PRO A 84 4.40 -6.26 7.95
CA PRO A 84 3.22 -7.10 8.20
C PRO A 84 2.00 -6.27 8.63
N VAL A 85 0.83 -6.59 8.06
CA VAL A 85 -0.45 -6.01 8.45
C VAL A 85 -1.06 -6.86 9.56
N ARG A 86 -1.53 -6.22 10.63
CA ARG A 86 -2.21 -6.91 11.75
C ARG A 86 -3.63 -7.33 11.37
N ASP A 87 -4.48 -6.35 11.07
CA ASP A 87 -5.93 -6.56 10.95
C ASP A 87 -6.42 -6.18 9.55
N TRP A 88 -5.92 -6.90 8.54
CA TRP A 88 -6.43 -6.77 7.17
C TRP A 88 -7.71 -7.58 7.01
N SER A 89 -8.86 -6.97 7.28
CA SER A 89 -10.17 -7.62 7.17
C SER A 89 -11.04 -6.94 6.11
N ASN A 90 -11.32 -7.72 5.06
CA ASN A 90 -12.40 -7.57 4.09
C ASN A 90 -12.39 -6.35 3.14
N TYR A 91 -12.22 -6.64 1.84
CA TYR A 91 -12.33 -5.66 0.73
C TYR A 91 -13.67 -4.88 0.75
N ALA A 92 -14.72 -5.46 1.36
CA ALA A 92 -16.04 -4.86 1.47
C ALA A 92 -16.09 -3.56 2.32
N GLU A 93 -15.08 -3.28 3.14
CA GLU A 93 -15.00 -2.04 3.93
C GLU A 93 -14.35 -0.88 3.17
N PHE A 94 -13.79 -1.15 1.99
CA PHE A 94 -13.16 -0.18 1.11
C PHE A 94 -14.10 0.23 -0.02
N SER A 95 -13.92 1.44 -0.56
CA SER A 95 -14.70 1.88 -1.72
C SER A 95 -14.39 1.02 -2.93
N THR A 96 -15.44 0.63 -3.66
CA THR A 96 -15.35 -0.10 -4.94
C THR A 96 -15.30 0.84 -6.16
N GLU A 97 -15.38 2.16 -5.94
CA GLU A 97 -15.31 3.15 -7.01
C GLU A 97 -13.95 3.07 -7.70
N THR A 98 -13.95 2.85 -9.01
CA THR A 98 -12.72 2.87 -9.80
C THR A 98 -12.24 4.31 -9.94
N VAL A 99 -11.10 4.65 -9.34
CA VAL A 99 -10.43 5.93 -9.58
C VAL A 99 -9.76 5.86 -10.95
N TYR A 100 -10.23 6.67 -11.90
CA TYR A 100 -9.59 6.83 -13.21
C TYR A 100 -8.47 7.88 -13.08
N TYR A 101 -7.27 7.51 -13.51
CA TYR A 101 -6.11 8.39 -13.63
C TYR A 101 -5.96 8.93 -15.04
#